data_AF-A0A3G1DGD7-F1
#
_entry.id   AF-A0A3G1DGD7-F1
#
_cell.length_a   1.000
_cell.length_b   1.000
_cell.length_c   1.000
_cell.angle_alpha   90.00
_cell.angle_beta   90.00
_cell.angle_gamma   90.00
#
_symmetry.space_group_name_H-M   'P 1'
#
loop_
_entity.id
_entity.type
_entity.pdbx_description
1 polymer ?
#
loop_
_entity_poly.entity_id
_entity_poly.type
_entity_poly.pdbx_seq_one_letter_code
_entity_poly.pdbx_strand_id
1 'polypeptide(L)' 'MSNTPLAEAPTRRTLLQRLFGAGLGQNLISVWVTEVGNYAFGQVVTETKVKLGRYTLLQWKTYRTPELDREE' A
#
# COMPACT_ATOMS: atom_id res chain seq x y z
N MET A 1 -26.88 -1.83 39.25
CA MET A 1 -26.99 -1.32 37.87
C MET A 1 -26.30 -2.33 36.96
N SER A 2 -27.06 -3.04 36.14
CA SER A 2 -26.53 -4.03 35.19
C SER A 2 -25.90 -3.30 34.00
N ASN A 3 -24.57 -3.30 33.94
CA ASN A 3 -23.83 -2.88 32.74
C ASN A 3 -23.95 -3.99 31.70
N THR A 4 -25.05 -3.99 30.95
CA THR A 4 -25.15 -4.81 29.75
C THR A 4 -24.34 -4.11 28.66
N PRO A 5 -23.23 -4.69 28.15
CA PRO A 5 -22.53 -4.10 27.04
C PRO A 5 -23.49 -4.04 25.84
N LEU A 6 -23.71 -2.84 25.30
CA LEU A 6 -24.41 -2.65 24.04
C LEU A 6 -23.70 -3.52 23.00
N ALA A 7 -24.40 -4.51 22.46
CA ALA A 7 -23.87 -5.35 21.41
C ALA A 7 -23.38 -4.44 20.26
N GLU A 8 -22.08 -4.43 20.01
CA GLU A 8 -21.50 -3.67 18.89
C GLU A 8 -22.21 -4.12 17.62
N ALA A 9 -22.86 -3.17 16.94
CA ALA A 9 -23.47 -3.44 15.66
C ALA A 9 -22.41 -4.04 14.73
N PRO A 10 -22.73 -5.09 13.96
CA PRO A 10 -21.75 -5.76 13.12
C PRO A 10 -21.12 -4.73 12.19
N THR A 11 -19.80 -4.62 12.21
CA THR A 11 -19.07 -3.65 11.40
C THR A 11 -19.44 -3.90 9.93
N ARG A 12 -20.04 -2.91 9.27
CA ARG A 12 -20.46 -3.00 7.86
C ARG A 12 -19.48 -2.26 6.97
N ARG A 13 -19.31 -2.74 5.74
CA ARG A 13 -18.52 -2.02 4.73
C ARG A 13 -19.20 -0.71 4.38
N THR A 14 -18.43 0.37 4.31
CA THR A 14 -18.92 1.66 3.82
C THR A 14 -19.31 1.57 2.34
N LEU A 15 -20.07 2.54 1.84
CA LEU A 15 -20.39 2.62 0.41
C LEU A 15 -19.12 2.63 -0.45
N LEU A 16 -18.12 3.44 -0.09
CA LEU A 16 -16.84 3.52 -0.80
C LEU A 16 -16.09 2.19 -0.78
N GLN A 17 -16.04 1.51 0.37
CA GLN A 17 -15.42 0.19 0.44
C GLN A 17 -16.13 -0.82 -0.47
N ARG A 18 -17.46 -0.74 -0.61
CA ARG A 18 -18.22 -1.59 -1.54
C ARG A 18 -17.92 -1.25 -3.00
N LEU A 19 -17.98 0.02 -3.38
CA LEU A 19 -17.75 0.48 -4.75
C LEU A 19 -16.34 0.11 -5.24
N PHE A 20 -15.34 0.29 -4.39
CA PHE A 20 -13.95 0.03 -4.73
C PHE A 20 -13.47 -1.38 -4.34
N GLY A 21 -14.34 -2.23 -3.81
CA GLY A 21 -14.01 -3.61 -3.44
C GLY A 21 -12.98 -3.74 -2.29
N ALA A 22 -12.91 -2.76 -1.39
CA ALA A 22 -12.08 -2.83 -0.20
C ALA A 22 -12.70 -3.75 0.87
N GLY A 23 -11.85 -4.50 1.58
CA GLY A 23 -12.25 -5.37 2.67
C GLY A 23 -12.82 -4.61 3.86
N LEU A 24 -13.57 -5.30 4.71
CA LEU A 24 -14.02 -4.75 5.98
C LEU A 24 -12.81 -4.52 6.89
N GLY A 25 -12.70 -3.34 7.50
CA GLY A 25 -11.53 -2.98 8.33
C GLY A 25 -10.25 -2.72 7.54
N GLN A 26 -10.29 -2.78 6.21
CA GLN A 26 -9.14 -2.48 5.36
C GLN A 26 -9.16 -1.01 4.93
N ASN A 27 -7.96 -0.45 4.77
CA ASN A 27 -7.80 0.90 4.22
C ASN A 27 -8.32 0.94 2.79
N LEU A 28 -9.08 1.99 2.48
CA LEU A 28 -9.57 2.22 1.12
C LEU A 28 -8.44 2.60 0.17
N ILE A 29 -7.44 3.36 0.64
CA ILE A 29 -6.25 3.74 -0.13
C ILE A 29 -5.06 2.98 0.45
N SER A 30 -4.27 2.33 -0.42
CA SER A 30 -3.04 1.66 -0.01
C SER A 30 -1.89 2.02 -0.95
N VAL A 31 -0.70 2.21 -0.37
CA VAL A 31 0.54 2.45 -1.11
C VAL A 31 1.46 1.26 -0.86
N TRP A 32 1.93 0.66 -1.94
CA TRP A 32 2.85 -0.46 -1.92
C TRP A 32 4.17 0.00 -2.50
N VAL A 33 5.24 -0.19 -1.75
CA VAL A 33 6.61 0.06 -2.19
C VAL A 33 7.35 -1.27 -2.08
N THR A 34 7.89 -1.76 -3.18
CA THR A 34 8.56 -3.07 -3.23
C THR A 34 9.87 -2.93 -3.97
N GLU A 35 10.96 -3.34 -3.34
CA GLU A 35 12.23 -3.52 -4.03
C GLU A 35 12.13 -4.75 -4.93
N VAL A 36 12.20 -4.54 -6.24
CA VAL A 36 11.96 -5.59 -7.26
C VAL A 36 13.25 -6.11 -7.88
N GLY A 37 14.39 -5.50 -7.58
CA GLY A 37 15.68 -6.01 -8.03
C GLY A 37 16.85 -5.13 -7.61
N ASN A 38 17.98 -5.79 -7.39
CA ASN A 38 19.30 -5.20 -7.26
C ASN A 38 20.11 -5.61 -8.50
N TYR A 39 20.67 -4.63 -9.19
CA TYR A 39 21.38 -4.79 -10.46
C TYR A 39 22.86 -4.39 -10.29
N ALA A 40 23.65 -4.57 -11.35
CA ALA A 40 25.08 -4.22 -11.34
C ALA A 40 25.31 -2.79 -10.85
N PHE A 41 26.45 -2.57 -10.18
CA PHE A 41 26.81 -1.28 -9.56
C PHE A 41 25.87 -0.83 -8.42
N GLY A 42 25.21 -1.79 -7.76
CA GLY A 42 24.34 -1.51 -6.61
C GLY A 42 23.04 -0.79 -6.99
N GLN A 43 22.65 -0.80 -8.26
CA GLN A 43 21.43 -0.15 -8.72
C GLN A 43 20.21 -0.86 -8.12
N VAL A 44 19.37 -0.10 -7.41
CA VAL A 44 18.14 -0.57 -6.79
C VAL A 44 16.94 -0.15 -7.62
N VAL A 45 16.04 -1.10 -7.88
CA VAL A 45 14.76 -0.81 -8.54
C VAL A 45 13.63 -0.98 -7.55
N THR A 46 12.88 0.10 -7.36
CA THR A 46 11.71 0.13 -6.49
C THR A 46 10.46 0.26 -7.34
N GLU A 47 9.53 -0.67 -7.21
CA GLU A 47 8.20 -0.56 -7.79
C GLU A 47 7.25 0.03 -6.75
N THR A 48 6.56 1.11 -7.11
CA THR A 48 5.54 1.75 -6.28
C THR A 48 4.18 1.61 -6.93
N LYS A 49 3.17 1.20 -6.15
CA LYS A 49 1.77 1.09 -6.57
C LYS A 49 0.85 1.82 -5.60
N VAL A 50 0.01 2.69 -6.11
CA VAL A 50 -1.09 3.32 -5.36
C VAL A 50 -2.39 2.63 -5.76
N LYS A 51 -3.11 2.09 -4.78
CA LYS A 51 -4.37 1.38 -4.99
C LYS A 51 -5.52 2.06 -4.26
N LEU A 52 -6.70 2.01 -4.89
CA LEU A 52 -7.99 2.35 -4.31
C LEU A 52 -8.85 1.08 -4.29
N GLY A 53 -8.98 0.48 -3.10
CA GLY A 53 -9.54 -0.85 -2.91
C GLY A 53 -8.82 -1.88 -3.79
N ARG A 54 -9.55 -2.52 -4.70
CA ARG A 54 -9.00 -3.52 -5.63
C ARG A 54 -8.34 -2.93 -6.89
N TYR A 55 -8.49 -1.63 -7.14
CA TYR A 55 -8.02 -0.99 -8.36
C TYR A 55 -6.64 -0.35 -8.15
N THR A 56 -5.73 -0.56 -9.09
CA THR A 56 -4.45 0.18 -9.13
C THR A 56 -4.67 1.48 -9.88
N LEU A 57 -4.47 2.60 -9.20
CA LEU A 57 -4.63 3.94 -9.78
C LEU A 57 -3.35 4.41 -10.48
N LEU A 58 -2.20 4.15 -9.85
CA LEU A 58 -0.90 4.56 -10.35
C LEU A 58 0.13 3.48 -10.03
N GLN A 59 1.03 3.24 -10.97
CA GLN A 59 2.17 2.35 -10.81
C GLN A 59 3.37 2.93 -11.54
N TRP A 60 4.52 2.95 -10.87
CA TRP A 60 5.78 3.37 -11.49
C TRP A 60 6.96 2.59 -10.91
N LYS A 61 8.08 2.65 -11.62
CA LYS A 61 9.36 2.12 -11.17
C LYS A 61 10.35 3.25 -11.02
N THR A 62 11.02 3.29 -9.88
CA THR A 62 12.14 4.19 -9.62
C THR A 62 13.42 3.39 -9.71
N TYR A 63 14.38 3.91 -10.46
CA TYR A 63 15.71 3.34 -10.61
C TYR A 63 16.67 4.25 -9.85
N ARG A 64 17.34 3.72 -8.84
CA ARG A 64 18.36 4.45 -8.07
C ARG A 64 19.70 3.76 -8.27
N THR A 65 20.63 4.43 -8.90
CA THR A 65 22.03 4.01 -8.94
C THR A 65 22.76 4.77 -7.83
N PRO A 66 23.38 4.11 -6.84
CA PRO A 66 24.23 4.81 -5.89
C PRO A 66 25.39 5.46 -6.65
N GLU A 67 25.75 6.69 -6.26
CA GLU A 67 27.00 7.28 -6.74
C GLU A 67 28.12 6.38 -6.24
N LEU A 68 28.89 5.81 -7.18
CA LEU A 68 30.18 5.22 -6.83
C LEU A 68 31.00 6.36 -6.28
N ASP A 69 31.35 6.31 -4.99
CA ASP A 69 32.36 7.18 -4.42
C ASP A 69 33.57 7.10 -5.36
N ARG A 70 33.79 8.15 -6.15
CA ARG A 70 35.05 8.32 -6.87
C ARG A 70 36.06 8.52 -5.76
N GLU A 71 36.81 7.48 -5.44
CA GLU A 71 38.07 7.62 -4.71
C GLU A 71 38.91 8.66 -5.47
N GLU A 72 38.98 9.87 -4.91
CA GLU A 72 39.94 10.92 -5.29
C GLU A 72 41.38 10.52 -4.92
#